data_AF-A0A837NIQ3-F1
#
_entry.id   AF-A0A837NIQ3-F1
#
_cell.length_a   1.000
_cell.length_b   1.000
_cell.length_c   1.000
_cell.angle_alpha   90.00
_cell.angle_beta   90.00
_cell.angle_gamma   90.00
#
_symmetry.space_group_name_H-M   'P 1'
#
loop_
_entity.id
_entity.type
_entity.pdbx_description
1 polymer ?
#
loop_
_entity_poly.entity_id
_entity_poly.type
_entity_poly.pdbx_seq_one_letter_code
_entity_poly.pdbx_strand_id
1 'polypeptide(L)'
;MPFIDIGAFGVTTSVSQGENLTLTGFSHDKYPNMSSASGTVQALTTDRIFYTIDMTGGASGSGLLNASNQITGINSYENSVTNFGTRITSLKMDYINYWLGSPKAHKYGKNVTITKQDILWGNLTFTSRKADKATIGNDYSAKYIYNNPNGSSYLSLYDKNGKWAGYINKSGSRDLVPVSYNKNVTIVIKNQWFWGDLLWKTKEHSTNDYLNQTLMAKRYYTLGNGKRFYSIYSGDAWLGYVNSAYTK
;
A
#
# COMPACT_ATOMS: atom_id res chain seq x y z
N MET A 1 24.16 22.67 -25.27
CA MET A 1 24.41 23.09 -23.87
C MET A 1 24.20 21.87 -22.99
N PRO A 2 25.19 21.43 -22.21
CA PRO A 2 24.94 20.38 -21.23
C PRO A 2 24.04 20.95 -20.13
N PHE A 3 23.00 20.22 -19.75
CA PHE A 3 22.26 20.51 -18.53
C PHE A 3 23.22 20.35 -17.36
N ILE A 4 23.47 21.43 -16.62
CA ILE A 4 24.13 21.33 -15.31
C ILE A 4 23.10 20.68 -14.39
N ASP A 5 23.42 19.49 -13.89
CA ASP A 5 22.68 18.88 -12.80
C ASP A 5 23.01 19.69 -11.53
N ILE A 6 22.19 20.71 -11.27
CA ILE A 6 22.34 21.62 -10.12
C ILE A 6 21.91 20.97 -8.79
N GLY A 7 21.56 19.68 -8.80
CA GLY A 7 21.00 18.97 -7.66
C GLY A 7 19.57 19.44 -7.34
N ALA A 8 18.71 18.51 -6.96
CA ALA A 8 17.44 18.85 -6.34
C ALA A 8 17.65 19.07 -4.83
N PHE A 9 16.91 20.00 -4.22
CA PHE A 9 16.81 20.04 -2.77
C PHE A 9 16.36 18.66 -2.26
N GLY A 10 17.04 18.15 -1.24
CA GLY A 10 16.57 16.95 -0.55
C GLY A 10 15.18 17.20 0.03
N VAL A 11 14.33 16.18 0.05
CA VAL A 11 13.03 16.25 0.72
C VAL A 11 13.05 15.26 1.87
N THR A 12 12.51 15.66 3.02
CA THR A 12 12.49 14.81 4.23
C THR A 12 11.12 14.84 4.89
N THR A 13 10.80 13.76 5.60
CA THR A 13 9.61 13.69 6.46
C THR A 13 9.92 14.10 7.91
N SER A 14 11.20 14.26 8.23
CA SER A 14 11.67 14.59 9.57
C SER A 14 11.54 16.09 9.82
N VAL A 15 10.78 16.44 10.85
CA VAL A 15 10.66 17.78 11.39
C VAL A 15 10.17 17.67 12.83
N SER A 16 10.70 18.48 13.73
CA SER A 16 10.34 18.47 15.15
C SER A 16 9.87 19.84 15.63
N GLN A 17 9.01 19.87 16.65
CA GLN A 17 8.70 21.11 17.35
C GLN A 17 9.98 21.67 17.99
N GLY A 18 10.17 22.99 17.92
CA GLY A 18 11.40 23.66 18.37
C GLY A 18 12.52 23.68 17.33
N GLU A 19 12.38 22.98 16.19
CA GLU A 19 13.37 23.01 15.12
C GLU A 19 13.37 24.38 14.41
N ASN A 20 14.55 24.89 14.08
CA ASN A 20 14.68 26.11 13.28
C ASN A 20 14.65 25.76 11.79
N LEU A 21 13.74 26.37 11.04
CA LEU A 21 13.61 26.22 9.60
C LEU A 21 13.91 27.54 8.90
N THR A 22 14.33 27.44 7.64
CA THR A 22 14.59 28.57 6.75
C THR A 22 13.61 28.52 5.59
N LEU A 23 13.01 29.66 5.28
CA LEU A 23 12.21 29.86 4.07
C LEU A 23 12.94 30.83 3.16
N THR A 24 13.08 30.47 1.88
CA THR A 24 13.56 31.37 0.83
C THR A 24 12.46 31.56 -0.22
N GLY A 25 12.10 32.80 -0.53
CA GLY A 25 10.99 33.11 -1.43
C GLY A 25 10.84 34.58 -1.76
N PHE A 26 9.74 34.91 -2.46
CA PHE A 26 9.41 36.26 -2.93
C PHE A 26 8.35 36.90 -2.04
N SER A 27 8.74 37.20 -0.81
CA SER A 27 7.90 37.94 0.14
C SER A 27 7.57 39.34 -0.40
N HIS A 28 6.31 39.77 -0.32
CA HIS A 28 5.86 41.03 -0.92
C HIS A 28 6.59 42.26 -0.38
N ASP A 29 6.85 42.31 0.92
CA ASP A 29 7.62 43.35 1.61
C ASP A 29 9.09 43.44 1.16
N LYS A 30 9.61 42.42 0.47
CA LYS A 30 10.99 42.32 -0.01
C LYS A 30 11.09 42.28 -1.55
N TYR A 31 9.97 42.47 -2.25
CA TYR A 31 9.90 42.48 -3.71
C TYR A 31 10.77 43.60 -4.34
N PRO A 32 11.40 43.39 -5.51
CA PRO A 32 11.37 42.20 -6.36
C PRO A 32 12.39 41.12 -5.96
N ASN A 33 13.09 41.32 -4.85
CA ASN A 33 14.20 40.46 -4.49
C ASN A 33 13.71 39.19 -3.82
N MET A 34 14.37 38.08 -4.14
CA MET A 34 14.25 36.87 -3.34
C MET A 34 14.92 37.12 -1.99
N SER A 35 14.29 36.65 -0.93
CA SER A 35 14.81 36.82 0.44
C SER A 35 14.70 35.53 1.22
N SER A 36 15.48 35.45 2.30
CA SER A 36 15.46 34.34 3.24
C SER A 36 15.13 34.84 4.63
N ALA A 37 14.36 34.05 5.38
CA ALA A 37 14.11 34.26 6.79
C ALA A 37 14.08 32.90 7.50
N SER A 38 14.47 32.90 8.77
CA SER A 38 14.49 31.69 9.59
C SER A 38 13.65 31.87 10.84
N GLY A 39 13.24 30.75 11.42
CA GLY A 39 12.43 30.75 12.62
C GLY A 39 11.95 29.37 13.02
N THR A 40 11.31 29.32 14.18
CA THR A 40 11.10 28.05 14.89
C THR A 40 9.76 27.42 14.56
N VAL A 41 9.74 26.09 14.46
CA VAL A 41 8.52 25.27 14.44
C VAL A 41 7.84 25.35 15.80
N GLN A 42 6.65 25.94 15.82
CA GLN A 42 5.85 26.14 17.03
C GLN A 42 5.02 24.89 17.38
N ALA A 43 4.46 24.23 16.36
CA ALA A 43 3.63 23.05 16.55
C ALA A 43 3.59 22.21 15.26
N LEU A 44 3.25 20.93 15.44
CA LEU A 44 3.04 19.99 14.35
C LEU A 44 1.67 19.36 14.47
N THR A 45 1.01 19.19 13.33
CA THR A 45 -0.09 18.23 13.19
C THR A 45 0.34 17.12 12.24
N THR A 46 -0.58 16.21 11.91
CA THR A 46 -0.38 15.23 10.85
C THR A 46 0.03 15.91 9.55
N ASP A 47 -0.65 16.98 9.15
CA ASP A 47 -0.53 17.55 7.81
C ASP A 47 0.09 18.95 7.75
N ARG A 48 0.31 19.59 8.90
CA ARG A 48 0.78 20.98 8.97
C ARG A 48 2.00 21.15 9.87
N ILE A 49 2.86 22.08 9.45
CA ILE A 49 3.93 22.66 10.27
C ILE A 49 3.47 24.09 10.58
N PHE A 50 3.36 24.44 11.86
CA PHE A 50 3.14 25.81 12.30
C PHE A 50 4.47 26.39 12.76
N TYR A 51 4.78 27.61 12.35
CA TYR A 51 6.09 28.22 12.59
C TYR A 51 6.02 29.75 12.63
N THR A 52 7.07 30.35 13.15
CA THR A 52 7.25 31.81 13.24
C THR A 52 8.43 32.22 12.36
N ILE A 53 8.21 32.46 11.08
CA ILE A 53 9.23 32.97 10.14
C ILE A 53 8.70 34.27 9.57
N ASP A 54 9.50 35.33 9.60
CA ASP A 54 9.09 36.67 9.17
C ASP A 54 9.05 36.82 7.64
N MET A 55 7.94 36.37 7.05
CA MET A 55 7.60 36.46 5.64
C MET A 55 6.11 36.81 5.47
N THR A 56 5.81 37.61 4.46
CA THR A 56 4.45 38.07 4.12
C THR A 56 3.92 37.37 2.87
N GLY A 57 2.72 37.76 2.42
CA GLY A 57 2.12 37.23 1.19
C GLY A 57 3.10 37.29 0.02
N GLY A 58 3.10 36.26 -0.83
CA GLY A 58 4.06 36.09 -1.93
C GLY A 58 5.13 35.03 -1.68
N ALA A 59 5.35 34.63 -0.41
CA ALA A 59 6.21 33.49 -0.06
C ALA A 59 5.51 32.12 -0.18
N SER A 60 4.25 32.09 -0.63
CA SER A 60 3.45 30.86 -0.73
C SER A 60 4.04 29.90 -1.77
N GLY A 61 4.11 28.62 -1.43
CA GLY A 61 4.74 27.58 -2.27
C GLY A 61 6.25 27.41 -2.03
N SER A 62 6.90 28.30 -1.27
CA SER A 62 8.31 28.13 -0.90
C SER A 62 8.53 26.94 0.04
N GLY A 63 9.68 26.28 -0.10
CA GLY A 63 10.09 25.21 0.79
C GLY A 63 10.50 25.70 2.18
N LEU A 64 10.15 24.93 3.21
CA LEU A 64 10.63 25.07 4.58
C LEU A 64 11.84 24.16 4.75
N LEU A 65 13.04 24.73 4.72
CA LEU A 65 14.31 24.04 4.73
C LEU A 65 14.81 23.82 6.16
N ASN A 66 15.24 22.60 6.48
CA ASN A 66 16.00 22.36 7.71
C ASN A 66 17.47 22.78 7.57
N ALA A 67 18.25 22.62 8.64
CA ALA A 67 19.69 22.96 8.66
C ALA A 67 20.53 22.17 7.63
N SER A 68 20.03 21.04 7.12
CA SER A 68 20.66 20.25 6.06
C SER A 68 20.17 20.63 4.65
N ASN A 69 19.48 21.76 4.51
CA ASN A 69 18.86 22.22 3.26
C ASN A 69 17.86 21.20 2.67
N GLN A 70 17.16 20.45 3.52
CA GLN A 70 16.10 19.55 3.09
C GLN A 70 14.73 20.18 3.31
N ILE A 71 13.85 20.08 2.33
CA ILE A 71 12.46 20.52 2.41
C ILE A 71 11.69 19.59 3.36
N THR A 72 11.18 20.17 4.44
CA THR A 72 10.37 19.50 5.46
C THR A 72 8.87 19.76 5.26
N GLY A 73 8.53 20.86 4.58
CA GLY A 73 7.18 21.29 4.29
C GLY A 73 7.18 22.39 3.23
N ILE A 74 5.99 22.73 2.75
CA ILE A 74 5.76 23.79 1.78
C ILE A 74 4.93 24.87 2.45
N ASN A 75 5.44 26.10 2.50
CA ASN A 75 4.68 27.23 3.02
C ASN A 75 3.37 27.41 2.24
N SER A 76 2.27 27.59 2.95
CA SER A 76 0.94 27.65 2.35
C SER A 76 0.10 28.82 2.87
N TYR A 77 0.54 29.46 3.95
CA TYR A 77 -0.21 30.54 4.57
C TYR A 77 0.67 31.35 5.53
N GLU A 78 0.59 32.67 5.39
CA GLU A 78 1.30 33.67 6.19
C GLU A 78 0.32 34.61 6.88
N ASN A 79 0.55 34.92 8.16
CA ASN A 79 -0.12 36.02 8.86
C ASN A 79 0.79 36.65 9.94
N SER A 80 0.27 37.63 10.69
CA SER A 80 1.05 38.41 11.67
C SER A 80 1.37 37.68 12.98
N VAL A 81 0.87 36.46 13.20
CA VAL A 81 0.99 35.74 14.48
C VAL A 81 1.61 34.35 14.31
N THR A 82 1.10 33.54 13.37
CA THR A 82 1.55 32.17 13.13
C THR A 82 1.37 31.80 11.66
N ASN A 83 2.47 31.40 11.03
CA ASN A 83 2.46 30.88 9.66
C ASN A 83 2.26 29.37 9.68
N PHE A 84 1.76 28.81 8.58
CA PHE A 84 1.75 27.37 8.42
C PHE A 84 2.05 26.91 7.00
N GLY A 85 2.60 25.70 6.94
CA GLY A 85 2.90 25.02 5.69
C GLY A 85 2.34 23.60 5.69
N THR A 86 2.13 23.09 4.48
CA THR A 86 1.85 21.67 4.26
C THR A 86 3.08 20.85 4.62
N ARG A 87 2.97 20.02 5.65
CA ARG A 87 4.04 19.11 6.09
C ARG A 87 4.27 18.03 5.03
N ILE A 88 5.53 17.69 4.76
CA ILE A 88 5.88 16.49 3.99
C ILE A 88 5.75 15.27 4.91
N THR A 89 4.65 14.53 4.74
CA THR A 89 4.40 13.27 5.46
C THR A 89 4.94 12.08 4.66
N SER A 90 4.98 10.88 5.26
CA SER A 90 5.34 9.67 4.53
C SER A 90 4.44 9.40 3.31
N LEU A 91 3.14 9.70 3.41
CA LEU A 91 2.21 9.57 2.29
C LEU A 91 2.53 10.56 1.16
N LYS A 92 2.76 11.83 1.50
CA LYS A 92 3.12 12.85 0.50
C LYS A 92 4.49 12.57 -0.11
N MET A 93 5.42 12.00 0.65
CA MET A 93 6.70 11.51 0.15
C MET A 93 6.52 10.38 -0.86
N ASP A 94 5.59 9.45 -0.65
CA ASP A 94 5.26 8.43 -1.66
C ASP A 94 4.75 9.06 -2.96
N TYR A 95 3.94 10.12 -2.85
CA TYR A 95 3.40 10.84 -4.01
C TYR A 95 4.50 11.60 -4.77
N ILE A 96 5.40 12.27 -4.06
CA ILE A 96 6.57 12.92 -4.65
C ILE A 96 7.42 11.87 -5.39
N ASN A 97 7.73 10.75 -4.73
CA ASN A 97 8.48 9.65 -5.32
C ASN A 97 7.82 9.07 -6.58
N TYR A 98 6.49 9.00 -6.62
CA TYR A 98 5.76 8.61 -7.82
C TYR A 98 6.04 9.58 -8.98
N TRP A 99 5.93 10.90 -8.76
CA TRP A 99 6.17 11.90 -9.79
C TRP A 99 7.64 11.97 -10.24
N LEU A 100 8.56 11.62 -9.34
CA LEU A 100 9.98 11.44 -9.66
C LEU A 100 10.28 10.11 -10.39
N GLY A 101 9.26 9.33 -10.76
CA GLY A 101 9.44 8.06 -11.47
C GLY A 101 9.98 6.92 -10.61
N SER A 102 10.03 7.08 -9.28
CA SER A 102 10.53 6.10 -8.32
C SER A 102 9.50 5.75 -7.23
N PRO A 103 8.29 5.25 -7.58
CA PRO A 103 7.25 4.95 -6.58
C PRO A 103 7.78 4.07 -5.44
N LYS A 104 7.51 4.48 -4.20
CA LYS A 104 7.99 3.76 -3.01
C LYS A 104 7.14 2.51 -2.74
N ALA A 105 7.81 1.37 -2.71
CA ALA A 105 7.21 0.10 -2.32
C ALA A 105 7.13 -0.02 -0.78
N HIS A 106 5.97 -0.43 -0.27
CA HIS A 106 5.79 -0.81 1.13
C HIS A 106 5.52 -2.30 1.22
N LYS A 107 6.15 -2.99 2.18
CA LYS A 107 5.95 -4.43 2.37
C LYS A 107 4.48 -4.69 2.73
N TYR A 108 3.86 -5.60 1.99
CA TYR A 108 2.49 -6.07 2.26
C TYR A 108 2.50 -7.51 2.76
N GLY A 109 3.03 -8.43 1.95
CA GLY A 109 3.34 -9.81 2.35
C GLY A 109 2.13 -10.67 2.72
N LYS A 110 1.01 -10.55 1.99
CA LYS A 110 -0.22 -11.32 2.25
C LYS A 110 -0.72 -12.03 0.99
N ASN A 111 -1.42 -13.14 1.17
CA ASN A 111 -2.22 -13.71 0.08
C ASN A 111 -3.55 -12.96 -0.01
N VAL A 112 -3.97 -12.68 -1.24
CA VAL A 112 -5.18 -11.91 -1.55
C VAL A 112 -6.02 -12.65 -2.59
N THR A 113 -7.32 -12.40 -2.57
CA THR A 113 -8.27 -12.93 -3.55
C THR A 113 -8.94 -11.79 -4.29
N ILE A 114 -9.09 -11.92 -5.62
CA ILE A 114 -9.75 -10.92 -6.45
C ILE A 114 -11.25 -10.97 -6.22
N THR A 115 -11.83 -9.83 -5.85
CA THR A 115 -13.26 -9.72 -5.49
C THR A 115 -14.08 -8.92 -6.48
N LYS A 116 -13.43 -8.14 -7.36
CA LYS A 116 -14.08 -7.30 -8.36
C LYS A 116 -13.29 -7.35 -9.66
N GLN A 117 -13.97 -7.15 -10.78
CA GLN A 117 -13.29 -6.93 -12.05
C GLN A 117 -12.57 -5.58 -12.00
N ASP A 118 -11.26 -5.60 -12.20
CA ASP A 118 -10.42 -4.42 -12.28
C ASP A 118 -9.23 -4.71 -13.22
N ILE A 119 -8.56 -3.68 -13.69
CA ILE A 119 -7.41 -3.80 -14.59
C ILE A 119 -6.20 -4.30 -13.79
N LEU A 120 -5.48 -5.27 -14.36
CA LEU A 120 -4.13 -5.61 -13.93
C LEU A 120 -3.15 -4.73 -14.71
N TRP A 121 -2.55 -3.76 -14.03
CA TRP A 121 -1.63 -2.82 -14.64
C TRP A 121 -0.21 -3.39 -14.75
N GLY A 122 0.45 -3.07 -15.85
CA GLY A 122 1.85 -3.35 -16.14
C GLY A 122 2.83 -2.35 -15.51
N ASN A 123 2.34 -1.19 -15.09
CA ASN A 123 3.11 -0.17 -14.37
C ASN A 123 2.17 0.70 -13.53
N LEU A 124 2.74 1.47 -12.60
CA LEU A 124 1.96 2.35 -11.73
C LEU A 124 1.59 3.68 -12.39
N THR A 125 2.16 3.99 -13.56
CA THR A 125 1.80 5.16 -14.40
C THR A 125 0.60 4.91 -15.31
N PHE A 126 0.01 3.71 -15.25
CA PHE A 126 -1.20 3.32 -15.97
C PHE A 126 -1.09 3.39 -17.50
N THR A 127 0.12 3.26 -18.04
CA THR A 127 0.36 3.25 -19.50
C THR A 127 0.53 1.84 -20.07
N SER A 128 0.69 0.82 -19.22
CA SER A 128 0.82 -0.59 -19.62
C SER A 128 -0.21 -1.45 -18.88
N ARG A 129 -0.80 -2.43 -19.57
CA ARG A 129 -1.78 -3.37 -19.00
C ARG A 129 -1.30 -4.81 -19.17
N LYS A 130 -1.57 -5.64 -18.17
CA LYS A 130 -1.40 -7.10 -18.18
C LYS A 130 -2.71 -7.83 -18.46
N ALA A 131 -3.84 -7.27 -18.01
CA ALA A 131 -5.18 -7.73 -18.34
C ALA A 131 -6.19 -6.60 -18.09
N ASP A 132 -7.25 -6.50 -18.90
CA ASP A 132 -8.30 -5.49 -18.70
C ASP A 132 -9.28 -5.87 -17.58
N LYS A 133 -9.37 -7.15 -17.26
CA LYS A 133 -10.26 -7.67 -16.21
C LYS A 133 -9.57 -8.80 -15.45
N ALA A 134 -9.20 -8.55 -14.21
CA ALA A 134 -8.80 -9.59 -13.27
C ALA A 134 -9.96 -10.56 -13.03
N THR A 135 -9.67 -11.86 -13.02
CA THR A 135 -10.67 -12.90 -12.81
C THR A 135 -11.04 -12.99 -11.33
N ILE A 136 -12.33 -12.81 -11.02
CA ILE A 136 -12.85 -12.92 -9.66
C ILE A 136 -12.62 -14.34 -9.11
N GLY A 137 -12.12 -14.42 -7.89
CA GLY A 137 -11.77 -15.68 -7.22
C GLY A 137 -10.39 -16.22 -7.58
N ASN A 138 -9.61 -15.55 -8.44
CA ASN A 138 -8.18 -15.81 -8.52
C ASN A 138 -7.49 -15.34 -7.25
N ASP A 139 -6.49 -16.10 -6.81
CA ASP A 139 -5.71 -15.81 -5.62
C ASP A 139 -4.26 -15.53 -5.99
N TYR A 140 -3.65 -14.58 -5.30
CA TYR A 140 -2.29 -14.11 -5.56
C TYR A 140 -1.54 -13.87 -4.25
N SER A 141 -0.22 -13.96 -4.32
CA SER A 141 0.65 -13.38 -3.28
C SER A 141 0.85 -11.89 -3.59
N ALA A 142 0.41 -11.00 -2.70
CA ALA A 142 0.65 -9.57 -2.77
C ALA A 142 1.88 -9.21 -1.92
N LYS A 143 3.03 -8.99 -2.57
CA LYS A 143 4.30 -8.72 -1.87
C LYS A 143 4.42 -7.28 -1.39
N TYR A 144 3.97 -6.34 -2.22
CA TYR A 144 4.12 -4.90 -1.97
C TYR A 144 2.82 -4.15 -2.20
N ILE A 145 2.71 -2.99 -1.56
CA ILE A 145 1.66 -1.99 -1.76
C ILE A 145 2.28 -0.63 -2.05
N TYR A 146 1.67 0.13 -2.94
CA TYR A 146 2.12 1.46 -3.36
C TYR A 146 1.00 2.46 -3.17
N ASN A 147 1.26 3.59 -2.54
CA ASN A 147 0.33 4.70 -2.48
C ASN A 147 0.46 5.53 -3.77
N ASN A 148 -0.67 5.86 -4.39
CA ASN A 148 -0.69 6.61 -5.64
C ASN A 148 -1.30 8.01 -5.41
N PRO A 149 -0.80 9.06 -6.09
CA PRO A 149 -1.36 10.41 -5.98
C PRO A 149 -2.85 10.53 -6.32
N ASN A 150 -3.43 9.55 -7.02
CA ASN A 150 -4.87 9.47 -7.26
C ASN A 150 -5.71 9.11 -6.01
N GLY A 151 -5.07 8.99 -4.84
CA GLY A 151 -5.71 8.67 -3.56
C GLY A 151 -5.93 7.17 -3.32
N SER A 152 -5.67 6.29 -4.30
CA SER A 152 -5.74 4.85 -4.15
C SER A 152 -4.38 4.23 -3.82
N SER A 153 -4.41 2.97 -3.35
CA SER A 153 -3.21 2.15 -3.23
C SER A 153 -3.30 0.93 -4.14
N TYR A 154 -2.15 0.47 -4.63
CA TYR A 154 -2.06 -0.63 -5.58
C TYR A 154 -1.18 -1.75 -5.05
N LEU A 155 -1.67 -3.00 -5.14
CA LEU A 155 -0.94 -4.20 -4.73
C LEU A 155 -0.12 -4.76 -5.89
N SER A 156 1.12 -5.17 -5.65
CA SER A 156 1.94 -5.93 -6.60
C SER A 156 1.68 -7.43 -6.43
N LEU A 157 1.01 -8.02 -7.42
CA LEU A 157 0.54 -9.40 -7.38
C LEU A 157 1.53 -10.37 -8.03
N TYR A 158 1.65 -11.55 -7.43
CA TYR A 158 2.46 -12.66 -7.92
C TYR A 158 1.63 -13.93 -7.93
N ASP A 159 1.75 -14.71 -9.00
CA ASP A 159 1.04 -15.98 -9.16
C ASP A 159 1.61 -17.10 -8.28
N LYS A 160 1.03 -18.30 -8.39
CA LYS A 160 1.44 -19.50 -7.64
C LYS A 160 2.89 -19.95 -7.89
N ASN A 161 3.48 -19.53 -9.00
CA ASN A 161 4.87 -19.81 -9.36
C ASN A 161 5.81 -18.67 -8.93
N GLY A 162 5.29 -17.63 -8.28
CA GLY A 162 6.04 -16.44 -7.90
C GLY A 162 6.34 -15.50 -9.06
N LYS A 163 5.73 -15.69 -10.23
CA LYS A 163 5.86 -14.79 -11.37
C LYS A 163 4.98 -13.56 -11.14
N TRP A 164 5.53 -12.39 -11.44
CA TRP A 164 4.80 -11.14 -11.30
C TRP A 164 3.64 -11.06 -12.31
N ALA A 165 2.45 -10.78 -11.80
CA ALA A 165 1.20 -10.79 -12.56
C ALA A 165 0.72 -9.38 -12.95
N GLY A 166 1.07 -8.35 -12.18
CA GLY A 166 0.62 -6.99 -12.38
C GLY A 166 0.37 -6.24 -11.08
N TYR A 167 -0.03 -4.97 -11.21
CA TYR A 167 -0.58 -4.18 -10.12
C TYR A 167 -2.11 -4.16 -10.20
N ILE A 168 -2.81 -4.23 -9.07
CA ILE A 168 -4.26 -4.02 -9.00
C ILE A 168 -4.59 -2.94 -7.97
N ASN A 169 -5.67 -2.18 -8.16
CA ASN A 169 -6.18 -1.35 -7.08
C ASN A 169 -6.53 -2.24 -5.88
N LYS A 170 -6.10 -1.88 -4.68
CA LYS A 170 -6.34 -2.67 -3.46
C LYS A 170 -7.82 -3.01 -3.31
N SER A 171 -8.73 -2.09 -3.64
CA SER A 171 -10.18 -2.27 -3.55
C SER A 171 -10.77 -3.33 -4.49
N GLY A 172 -10.01 -3.76 -5.50
CA GLY A 172 -10.34 -4.88 -6.39
C GLY A 172 -10.12 -6.26 -5.75
N SER A 173 -9.49 -6.30 -4.57
CA SER A 173 -9.12 -7.52 -3.87
C SER A 173 -9.39 -7.44 -2.37
N ARG A 174 -9.26 -8.57 -1.67
CA ARG A 174 -9.20 -8.61 -0.21
C ARG A 174 -8.16 -9.60 0.27
N ASP A 175 -7.70 -9.41 1.50
CA ASP A 175 -6.82 -10.36 2.19
C ASP A 175 -7.54 -11.71 2.38
N LEU A 176 -6.84 -12.80 2.11
CA LEU A 176 -7.27 -14.15 2.46
C LEU A 176 -6.99 -14.41 3.93
N VAL A 177 -7.95 -14.01 4.76
CA VAL A 177 -7.89 -14.19 6.22
C VAL A 177 -8.63 -15.46 6.65
N PRO A 178 -8.08 -16.25 7.58
CA PRO A 178 -8.78 -17.37 8.17
C PRO A 178 -9.91 -16.92 9.08
N VAL A 179 -10.99 -17.71 9.11
CA VAL A 179 -12.03 -17.64 10.14
C VAL A 179 -12.02 -18.93 10.94
N SER A 180 -12.10 -18.83 12.27
CA SER A 180 -12.20 -20.01 13.14
C SER A 180 -13.51 -20.75 12.88
N TYR A 181 -13.47 -22.09 12.85
CA TYR A 181 -14.64 -22.92 12.59
C TYR A 181 -14.79 -24.05 13.60
N ASN A 182 -13.73 -24.82 13.83
CA ASN A 182 -13.64 -25.91 14.81
C ASN A 182 -14.86 -26.87 14.80
N LYS A 183 -15.15 -27.46 13.64
CA LYS A 183 -16.23 -28.46 13.51
C LYS A 183 -15.74 -29.74 12.86
N ASN A 184 -16.37 -30.84 13.26
CA ASN A 184 -16.27 -32.09 12.55
C ASN A 184 -17.05 -31.99 11.22
N VAL A 185 -16.43 -32.44 10.13
CA VAL A 185 -17.00 -32.46 8.78
C VAL A 185 -16.72 -33.80 8.13
N THR A 186 -17.64 -34.32 7.34
CA THR A 186 -17.49 -35.62 6.65
C THR A 186 -17.25 -35.40 5.17
N ILE A 187 -16.20 -35.99 4.59
CA ILE A 187 -15.92 -35.91 3.15
C ILE A 187 -16.93 -36.77 2.39
N VAL A 188 -17.65 -36.20 1.42
CA VAL A 188 -18.74 -36.89 0.71
C VAL A 188 -18.63 -36.85 -0.82
N ILE A 189 -17.70 -36.08 -1.37
CA ILE A 189 -17.50 -35.97 -2.83
C ILE A 189 -16.18 -36.62 -3.24
N LYS A 190 -16.24 -37.53 -4.20
CA LYS A 190 -15.09 -38.23 -4.80
C LYS A 190 -14.35 -37.39 -5.84
N ASN A 191 -13.13 -37.80 -6.18
CA ASN A 191 -12.31 -37.26 -7.28
C ASN A 191 -12.03 -35.75 -7.16
N GLN A 192 -11.88 -35.26 -5.94
CA GLN A 192 -11.45 -33.90 -5.63
C GLN A 192 -10.13 -33.92 -4.86
N TRP A 193 -9.59 -32.74 -4.57
CA TRP A 193 -8.25 -32.58 -3.98
C TRP A 193 -8.29 -31.80 -2.67
N PHE A 194 -7.42 -32.20 -1.76
CA PHE A 194 -6.93 -31.35 -0.68
C PHE A 194 -5.74 -30.55 -1.22
N TRP A 195 -5.80 -29.23 -1.10
CA TRP A 195 -4.75 -28.33 -1.58
C TRP A 195 -3.77 -27.98 -0.46
N GLY A 196 -2.47 -28.00 -0.77
CA GLY A 196 -1.40 -27.69 0.18
C GLY A 196 -1.22 -26.18 0.44
N ASP A 197 -1.92 -25.33 -0.32
CA ASP A 197 -1.87 -23.89 -0.17
C ASP A 197 -3.06 -23.22 -0.87
N LEU A 198 -3.34 -21.98 -0.48
CA LEU A 198 -4.43 -21.16 -1.06
C LEU A 198 -4.03 -20.47 -2.38
N LEU A 199 -2.87 -20.78 -2.95
CA LEU A 199 -2.48 -20.42 -4.33
C LEU A 199 -2.55 -21.64 -5.26
N TRP A 200 -3.08 -22.77 -4.79
CA TRP A 200 -3.36 -23.96 -5.59
C TRP A 200 -2.10 -24.54 -6.26
N LYS A 201 -0.95 -24.45 -5.57
CA LYS A 201 0.33 -24.94 -6.08
C LYS A 201 0.42 -26.46 -6.01
N THR A 202 -0.03 -27.03 -4.89
CA THR A 202 0.18 -28.45 -4.56
C THR A 202 -1.15 -29.15 -4.24
N LYS A 203 -1.29 -30.37 -4.72
CA LYS A 203 -2.38 -31.29 -4.38
C LYS A 203 -1.78 -32.32 -3.43
N GLU A 204 -2.17 -32.28 -2.17
CA GLU A 204 -1.58 -33.11 -1.10
C GLU A 204 -2.25 -34.49 -1.05
N HIS A 205 -3.58 -34.51 -1.10
CA HIS A 205 -4.37 -35.73 -1.00
C HIS A 205 -5.58 -35.74 -1.92
N SER A 206 -6.12 -36.94 -2.17
CA SER A 206 -7.40 -37.12 -2.85
C SER A 206 -8.54 -37.21 -1.84
N THR A 207 -9.72 -36.69 -2.19
CA THR A 207 -10.92 -36.95 -1.38
C THR A 207 -11.37 -38.40 -1.39
N ASN A 208 -10.86 -39.23 -2.31
CA ASN A 208 -11.12 -40.66 -2.31
C ASN A 208 -10.52 -41.37 -1.09
N ASP A 209 -9.34 -40.92 -0.63
CA ASP A 209 -8.61 -41.54 0.49
C ASP A 209 -9.34 -41.34 1.83
N TYR A 210 -10.16 -40.29 1.90
CA TYR A 210 -10.87 -39.86 3.10
C TYR A 210 -12.39 -39.92 2.96
N LEU A 211 -12.91 -40.56 1.93
CA LEU A 211 -14.34 -40.59 1.65
C LEU A 211 -15.11 -41.22 2.81
N ASN A 212 -16.20 -40.57 3.23
CA ASN A 212 -17.04 -40.93 4.37
C ASN A 212 -16.35 -40.88 5.74
N GLN A 213 -15.11 -40.39 5.82
CA GLN A 213 -14.45 -40.16 7.10
C GLN A 213 -14.83 -38.79 7.65
N THR A 214 -15.00 -38.72 8.97
CA THR A 214 -15.23 -37.48 9.70
C THR A 214 -13.88 -36.92 10.17
N LEU A 215 -13.58 -35.69 9.76
CA LEU A 215 -12.33 -34.98 10.01
C LEU A 215 -12.60 -33.63 10.67
N MET A 216 -11.57 -33.01 11.25
CA MET A 216 -11.70 -31.72 11.94
C MET A 216 -11.41 -30.56 10.97
N ALA A 217 -12.39 -29.70 10.74
CA ALA A 217 -12.21 -28.41 10.07
C ALA A 217 -11.94 -27.31 11.12
N LYS A 218 -10.67 -26.93 11.31
CA LYS A 218 -10.29 -25.93 12.33
C LYS A 218 -10.60 -24.51 11.87
N ARG A 219 -10.41 -24.20 10.59
CA ARG A 219 -10.59 -22.87 9.99
C ARG A 219 -11.24 -22.95 8.62
N TYR A 220 -11.83 -21.85 8.17
CA TYR A 220 -12.23 -21.68 6.77
C TYR A 220 -11.72 -20.36 6.18
N TYR A 221 -11.60 -20.35 4.85
CA TYR A 221 -11.28 -19.19 4.03
C TYR A 221 -12.38 -19.00 3.01
N THR A 222 -12.83 -17.76 2.81
CA THR A 222 -13.78 -17.45 1.73
C THR A 222 -13.00 -16.80 0.60
N LEU A 223 -13.09 -17.34 -0.62
CA LEU A 223 -12.47 -16.78 -1.81
C LEU A 223 -13.34 -15.70 -2.45
N GLY A 224 -12.77 -14.92 -3.37
CA GLY A 224 -13.46 -13.79 -3.99
C GLY A 224 -14.74 -14.16 -4.73
N ASN A 225 -14.86 -15.40 -5.19
CA ASN A 225 -16.07 -15.97 -5.81
C ASN A 225 -17.09 -16.55 -4.81
N GLY A 226 -16.89 -16.37 -3.51
CA GLY A 226 -17.80 -16.84 -2.45
C GLY A 226 -17.59 -18.30 -2.02
N LYS A 227 -16.79 -19.10 -2.75
CA LYS A 227 -16.47 -20.47 -2.34
C LYS A 227 -15.70 -20.45 -1.02
N ARG A 228 -15.98 -21.43 -0.16
CA ARG A 228 -15.28 -21.63 1.10
C ARG A 228 -14.37 -22.84 1.03
N PHE A 229 -13.18 -22.70 1.60
CA PHE A 229 -12.23 -23.79 1.75
C PHE A 229 -11.93 -24.01 3.23
N TYR A 230 -12.09 -25.23 3.69
CA TYR A 230 -11.81 -25.65 5.06
C TYR A 230 -10.37 -26.14 5.17
N SER A 231 -9.67 -25.72 6.24
CA SER A 231 -8.39 -26.29 6.66
C SER A 231 -8.68 -27.55 7.47
N ILE A 232 -8.42 -28.72 6.88
CA ILE A 232 -8.82 -30.02 7.40
C ILE A 232 -7.65 -30.71 8.12
N TYR A 233 -7.97 -31.39 9.21
CA TYR A 233 -7.05 -32.13 10.04
C TYR A 233 -7.58 -33.53 10.36
N SER A 234 -6.67 -34.50 10.43
CA SER A 234 -6.89 -35.81 11.05
C SER A 234 -6.09 -35.86 12.35
N GLY A 235 -6.78 -35.78 13.49
CA GLY A 235 -6.14 -35.47 14.77
C GLY A 235 -5.40 -34.12 14.70
N ASP A 236 -4.08 -34.13 14.94
CA ASP A 236 -3.21 -32.96 14.82
C ASP A 236 -2.53 -32.82 13.46
N ALA A 237 -2.58 -33.85 12.62
CA ALA A 237 -2.00 -33.81 11.29
C ALA A 237 -2.87 -32.95 10.35
N TRP A 238 -2.26 -31.92 9.76
CA TRP A 238 -2.90 -31.10 8.75
C TRP A 238 -2.91 -31.83 7.39
N LEU A 239 -4.08 -31.91 6.76
CA LEU A 239 -4.26 -32.63 5.49
C LEU A 239 -4.36 -31.70 4.28
N GLY A 240 -4.69 -30.42 4.48
CA GLY A 240 -4.86 -29.49 3.37
C GLY A 240 -6.13 -28.66 3.43
N TYR A 241 -6.35 -27.91 2.36
CA TYR A 241 -7.56 -27.13 2.13
C TYR A 241 -8.53 -27.88 1.21
N VAL A 242 -9.77 -28.08 1.65
CA VAL A 242 -10.82 -28.71 0.84
C VAL A 242 -11.97 -27.74 0.64
N ASN A 243 -12.60 -27.74 -0.54
CA ASN A 243 -13.82 -26.95 -0.76
C ASN A 243 -14.93 -27.46 0.18
N SER A 244 -15.59 -26.56 0.89
CA SER A 244 -16.65 -26.92 1.85
C SER A 244 -17.82 -27.65 1.19
N ALA A 245 -18.05 -27.42 -0.10
CA ALA A 245 -19.08 -28.13 -0.86
C ALA A 245 -18.80 -29.65 -0.98
N TYR A 246 -17.60 -30.10 -0.64
CA TYR A 246 -17.23 -31.52 -0.65
C TYR A 246 -17.49 -32.21 0.69
N THR A 247 -18.04 -31.48 1.66
CA THR A 247 -18.28 -31.93 3.02
C THR A 247 -19.75 -31.82 3.44
N LYS A 248 -20.16 -32.63 4.41
CA LYS A 248 -21.41 -32.48 5.17
C LYS A 248 -21.14 -32.41 6.66
#